data_AF-A0A2V5SMJ2-F1
#
_entry.id   AF-A0A2V5SMJ2-F1
#
_cell.length_a   1.000
_cell.length_b   1.000
_cell.length_c   1.000
_cell.angle_alpha   90.00
_cell.angle_beta   90.00
_cell.angle_gamma   90.00
#
_symmetry.space_group_name_H-M   'P 1'
#
loop_
_entity.id
_entity.type
_entity.pdbx_description
1 polymer ?
#
loop_
_entity_poly.entity_id
_entity_poly.type
_entity_poly.pdbx_seq_one_letter_code
_entity_poly.pdbx_strand_id
1 'polypeptide(L)' 'VAAAQERLAREGYYRGETDGALSPSMQQALRRYQRTNGLQPTGYLDGDTLAVMGLR' A
#
# COMPACT_ATOMS: atom_id res chain seq x y z
N VAL A 1 -3.48 7.93 3.66
CA VAL A 1 -2.31 7.03 3.85
C VAL A 1 -2.52 6.04 4.99
N ALA A 2 -2.96 6.46 6.18
CA ALA A 2 -3.27 5.54 7.29
C ALA A 2 -4.21 4.39 6.89
N ALA A 3 -5.34 4.68 6.23
CA ALA A 3 -6.25 3.63 5.75
C ALA A 3 -5.58 2.61 4.80
N ALA A 4 -4.61 3.05 3.99
CA ALA A 4 -3.84 2.16 3.12
C ALA A 4 -2.82 1.32 3.92
N GLN A 5 -2.15 1.91 4.92
CA GLN A 5 -1.28 1.18 5.84
C GLN A 5 -2.07 0.10 6.59
N GLU A 6 -3.26 0.41 7.13
CA GLU A 6 -4.12 -0.57 7.79
C GLU A 6 -4.56 -1.68 6.84
N ARG A 7 -4.93 -1.32 5.61
CA ARG A 7 -5.33 -2.30 4.58
C ARG A 7 -4.19 -3.27 4.28
N LEU A 8 -3.00 -2.73 4.01
CA LEU A 8 -1.81 -3.53 3.74
C LEU A 8 -1.40 -4.37 4.96
N ALA A 9 -1.62 -3.88 6.18
CA ALA A 9 -1.36 -4.63 7.40
C ALA A 9 -2.33 -5.80 7.58
N ARG A 10 -3.63 -5.56 7.37
CA ARG A 10 -4.66 -6.62 7.40
C ARG A 10 -4.42 -7.71 6.37
N GLU A 11 -3.89 -7.34 5.20
CA GLU A 11 -3.55 -8.28 4.13
C GLU A 11 -2.14 -8.89 4.27
N GLY A 12 -1.38 -8.51 5.31
CA GLY A 12 -0.07 -9.08 5.61
C GLY A 12 1.10 -8.53 4.78
N TYR A 13 0.88 -7.50 3.97
CA TYR A 13 1.93 -6.80 3.23
C TYR A 13 2.76 -5.85 4.08
N TYR A 14 2.17 -5.31 5.16
CA TYR A 14 2.78 -4.27 5.98
C TYR A 14 2.79 -4.66 7.47
N ARG A 15 3.89 -4.35 8.17
CA ARG A 15 4.08 -4.62 9.60
C ARG A 15 4.68 -3.42 10.35
N GLY A 16 4.70 -2.25 9.72
CA GLY A 16 5.16 -1.01 10.33
C GLY A 16 4.03 -0.26 11.04
N GLU A 17 4.36 0.93 11.53
CA GLU A 17 3.40 1.80 12.20
C GLU A 17 2.35 2.35 11.22
N THR A 18 1.11 2.50 11.69
CA THR A 18 0.01 3.10 10.91
C THR A 18 -0.10 4.59 11.27
N ASP A 19 0.99 5.31 11.05
CA ASP A 19 1.19 6.72 11.42
C ASP A 19 0.85 7.70 10.28
N GLY A 20 0.49 7.18 9.10
CA GLY A 20 0.28 7.95 7.88
C GLY A 20 1.56 8.26 7.09
N ALA A 21 2.73 7.77 7.48
CA ALA A 21 4.00 8.03 6.80
C ALA A 21 4.28 7.06 5.64
N LEU A 22 4.78 7.61 4.53
CA LEU A 22 5.28 6.85 3.38
C LEU A 22 6.74 6.40 3.59
N SER A 23 6.96 5.61 4.64
CA SER A 23 8.28 5.04 4.97
C SER A 23 8.78 4.03 3.94
N PRO A 24 10.09 3.70 3.91
CA PRO A 24 10.64 2.70 2.99
C PRO A 24 9.97 1.32 3.09
N SER A 25 9.55 0.92 4.30
CA SER A 25 8.79 -0.32 4.52
C SER A 25 7.38 -0.24 3.92
N MET A 26 6.73 0.91 4.02
CA MET A 26 5.43 1.15 3.38
C MET A 26 5.55 1.11 1.85
N GLN A 27 6.58 1.74 1.27
CA GLN A 27 6.82 1.66 -0.18
C GLN A 27 7.10 0.23 -0.64
N GLN A 28 7.82 -0.57 0.16
CA GLN A 28 8.04 -1.98 -0.18
C GLN A 28 6.74 -2.80 -0.13
N ALA A 29 5.88 -2.53 0.86
CA ALA A 29 4.55 -3.14 0.96
C ALA A 29 3.69 -2.78 -0.25
N LEU A 30 3.69 -1.50 -0.66
CA LEU A 30 2.99 -1.03 -1.85
C LEU A 30 3.46 -1.74 -3.12
N ARG A 31 4.78 -1.86 -3.33
CA ARG A 31 5.31 -2.59 -4.50
C ARG A 31 4.87 -4.05 -4.55
N ARG A 32 4.79 -4.72 -3.39
CA ARG A 32 4.30 -6.11 -3.30
C ARG A 32 2.81 -6.19 -3.60
N TYR A 33 2.01 -5.33 -2.98
CA TYR A 33 0.58 -5.25 -3.20
C TYR A 33 0.24 -4.97 -4.67
N GLN A 34 0.89 -3.97 -5.26
CA GLN A 34 0.73 -3.61 -6.67
C GLN A 34 1.05 -4.80 -7.57
N ARG A 35 2.18 -5.47 -7.35
CA ARG A 35 2.54 -6.66 -8.13
C ARG A 35 1.51 -7.78 -7.99
N THR A 36 1.02 -8.05 -6.78
CA THR A 36 0.00 -9.09 -6.56
C THR A 36 -1.32 -8.75 -7.26
N ASN A 37 -1.66 -7.48 -7.36
CA ASN A 37 -2.88 -7.01 -8.03
C ASN A 37 -2.69 -6.67 -9.51
N GLY A 38 -1.55 -7.04 -10.12
CA GLY A 38 -1.29 -6.81 -11.54
C GLY A 38 -1.03 -5.35 -11.93
N LEU A 39 -0.76 -4.47 -10.96
CA LEU A 39 -0.40 -3.08 -11.18
C LEU A 39 1.11 -2.91 -11.42
N GLN A 40 1.50 -1.77 -12.00
CA GLN A 40 2.89 -1.37 -12.04
C GLN A 40 3.40 -1.15 -10.60
N PRO A 41 4.52 -1.77 -10.18
CA PRO A 41 5.00 -1.69 -8.79
C PRO A 41 5.75 -0.37 -8.55
N THR A 42 5.04 0.76 -8.61
CA THR A 42 5.57 2.12 -8.41
C THR A 42 6.06 2.33 -6.97
N GLY A 43 5.47 1.63 -6.01
CA GLY A 43 5.73 1.83 -4.57
C GLY A 43 5.10 3.09 -4.00
N TYR A 44 4.25 3.77 -4.78
CA TYR A 44 3.52 4.96 -4.39
C TYR A 44 2.04 4.67 -4.26
N LEU A 45 1.36 5.47 -3.44
CA LEU A 45 -0.09 5.40 -3.30
C LEU A 45 -0.76 6.20 -4.43
N ASP A 46 -0.62 5.72 -5.66
CA ASP A 46 -1.19 6.33 -6.86
C ASP A 46 -2.69 6.02 -7.04
N GLY A 47 -3.31 6.64 -8.04
CA GLY A 47 -4.74 6.51 -8.30
C GLY A 47 -5.20 5.09 -8.62
N ASP A 48 -4.36 4.29 -9.27
CA ASP A 48 -4.66 2.89 -9.59
C ASP A 48 -4.59 2.03 -8.33
N THR A 49 -3.58 2.26 -7.49
CA THR A 49 -3.45 1.59 -6.20
C THR A 49 -4.64 1.91 -5.29
N LEU A 50 -5.05 3.18 -5.20
CA LEU A 50 -6.22 3.60 -4.42
C LEU A 50 -7.52 2.98 -4.95
N ALA A 51 -7.66 2.85 -6.27
CA ALA A 51 -8.82 2.24 -6.90
C ALA A 51 -8.96 0.76 -6.51
N VAL A 52 -7.87 -0.01 -6.62
CA VAL A 52 -7.87 -1.43 -6.26
C VAL A 52 -8.07 -1.63 -4.75
N MET A 53 -7.54 -0.72 -3.92
CA MET A 53 -7.77 -0.75 -2.47
C MET A 53 -9.21 -0.34 -2.08
N GLY A 54 -9.97 0.28 -2.99
CA GLY A 54 -11.31 0.82 -2.70
C GLY A 54 -11.28 2.07 -1.81
N LEU A 55 -10.23 2.89 -1.89
CA LEU A 55 -9.99 4.06 -1.03
C LEU A 55 -10.12 5.40 -1.79
N ARG A 56 -11.03 5.48 -2.76
CA ARG A 56 -11.32 6.71 -3.50
C ARG A 56 -12.26 7.64 -2.72
#